data_AF-A0A381R1A4-F1
#
_entry.id   AF-A0A381R1A4-F1
#
_cell.length_a   1.000
_cell.length_b   1.000
_cell.length_c   1.000
_cell.angle_alpha   90.00
_cell.angle_beta   90.00
_cell.angle_gamma   90.00
#
_symmetry.space_group_name_H-M   'P 1'
#
loop_
_entity.id
_entity.type
_entity.pdbx_description
1 polymer ?
#
loop_
_entity_poly.entity_id
_entity_poly.type
_entity_poly.pdbx_seq_one_letter_code
_entity_poly.pdbx_strand_id
1 'polypeptide(L)'
;MLAYFRAISIVLFGSVYYRQLAYDVLGLFASRILWIVLFVALVGGGLGIANEKKWGFRLTTAAAVYSVVATLWIGIRYDPELLGFLLRLMFDLVLVVLLLHPQSKEYRRIWFS
;
A
#
# COMPACT_ATOMS: atom_id res chain seq x y z
N MET A 1 1.58 -1.94 12.72
CA MET A 1 2.77 -2.73 12.33
C MET A 1 2.76 -3.12 10.86
N LEU A 2 1.67 -3.69 10.31
CA LEU A 2 1.66 -4.16 8.92
C LEU A 2 1.95 -3.07 7.86
N ALA A 3 1.49 -1.83 8.05
CA ALA A 3 1.82 -0.71 7.15
C ALA A 3 3.33 -0.44 7.07
N TYR A 4 4.06 -0.53 8.19
CA TYR A 4 5.52 -0.37 8.21
C TYR A 4 6.22 -1.54 7.53
N PHE A 5 5.75 -2.77 7.76
CA PHE A 5 6.25 -3.94 7.04
C PHE A 5 6.07 -3.77 5.53
N ARG A 6 4.90 -3.29 5.07
CA ARG A 6 4.69 -2.97 3.65
C ARG A 6 5.65 -1.89 3.16
N ALA A 7 5.83 -0.80 3.89
CA ALA A 7 6.76 0.25 3.52
C ALA A 7 8.19 -0.27 3.33
N ILE A 8 8.69 -1.10 4.26
CA ILE A 8 10.01 -1.72 4.14
C ILE A 8 10.07 -2.65 2.93
N SER A 9 9.03 -3.44 2.68
CA SER A 9 8.98 -4.36 1.54
C SER A 9 9.01 -3.66 0.18
N ILE A 10 8.52 -2.42 0.08
CA ILE A 10 8.62 -1.58 -1.13
C ILE A 10 10.08 -1.24 -1.43
N VAL A 11 10.86 -0.97 -0.38
CA VAL A 11 12.27 -0.59 -0.49
C VAL A 11 13.13 -1.81 -0.79
N LEU A 12 12.97 -2.90 -0.02
CA LEU A 12 13.85 -4.07 -0.10
C LEU A 12 13.65 -4.93 -1.35
N PHE A 13 12.40 -5.24 -1.71
CA PHE A 13 12.13 -6.22 -2.78
C PHE A 13 12.00 -5.60 -4.17
N GLY A 14 12.48 -4.36 -4.32
CA GLY A 14 12.30 -3.63 -5.56
C GLY A 14 10.84 -3.24 -5.75
N SER A 15 10.62 -1.95 -5.80
CA SER A 15 9.35 -1.31 -6.14
C SER A 15 8.76 -1.67 -7.52
N VAL A 16 9.29 -2.67 -8.25
CA VAL A 16 8.91 -3.01 -9.62
C VAL A 16 7.40 -3.10 -9.76
N TYR A 17 6.72 -3.84 -8.88
CA TYR A 17 5.26 -3.97 -8.93
C TYR A 17 4.53 -2.62 -8.82
N TYR A 18 5.00 -1.73 -7.95
CA TYR A 18 4.36 -0.44 -7.71
C TYR A 18 4.74 0.62 -8.75
N ARG A 19 5.94 0.49 -9.33
CA ARG A 19 6.43 1.36 -10.39
C ARG A 19 5.88 0.96 -11.75
N GLN A 20 5.62 -0.33 -11.98
CA GLN A 20 5.20 -0.82 -13.29
C GLN A 20 3.84 -0.27 -13.68
N LEU A 21 2.84 -0.36 -12.79
CA LEU A 21 1.54 0.26 -13.04
C LEU A 21 1.67 1.77 -13.31
N ALA A 22 2.47 2.47 -12.51
CA ALA A 22 2.72 3.90 -12.70
C ALA A 22 3.43 4.19 -14.04
N TYR A 23 4.36 3.33 -14.43
CA TYR A 23 5.11 3.45 -15.68
C TYR A 23 4.19 3.25 -16.89
N ASP A 24 3.35 2.22 -16.86
CA ASP A 24 2.46 1.86 -17.95
C ASP A 24 1.35 2.91 -18.16
N VAL A 25 0.91 3.58 -17.10
CA VAL A 25 -0.21 4.54 -17.15
C VAL A 25 0.26 6.00 -17.24
N LEU A 26 1.30 6.38 -16.49
CA LEU A 26 1.72 7.77 -16.31
C LEU A 26 3.14 8.05 -16.85
N GLY A 27 3.87 7.01 -17.27
CA GLY A 27 5.21 7.12 -17.82
C GLY A 27 6.34 7.11 -16.78
N LEU A 28 7.57 7.26 -17.29
CA LEU A 28 8.81 7.07 -16.52
C LEU A 28 8.95 8.03 -15.34
N PHE A 29 8.61 9.30 -15.51
CA PHE A 29 8.78 10.28 -14.45
C PHE A 29 7.92 9.96 -13.23
N ALA A 30 6.64 9.67 -13.45
CA ALA A 30 5.70 9.32 -12.39
C ALA A 30 6.14 8.04 -11.66
N SER A 31 6.59 7.01 -12.38
CA SER A 31 7.03 5.75 -11.76
C SER A 31 8.24 5.93 -10.82
N ARG A 32 9.12 6.90 -11.09
CA ARG A 32 10.29 7.19 -10.25
C ARG A 32 9.94 7.91 -8.95
N ILE A 33 8.84 8.63 -8.91
CA ILE A 33 8.41 9.39 -7.72
C ILE A 33 7.40 8.60 -6.91
N LEU A 34 6.50 7.86 -7.56
CA LEU A 34 5.33 7.26 -6.91
C LEU A 34 5.70 6.26 -5.80
N TRP A 35 6.78 5.49 -5.97
CA TRP A 35 7.24 4.59 -4.90
C TRP A 35 7.68 5.33 -3.63
N ILE A 36 8.26 6.54 -3.76
CA ILE A 36 8.63 7.40 -2.62
C ILE A 36 7.36 7.92 -1.95
N VAL A 37 6.40 8.37 -2.76
CA VAL A 37 5.10 8.83 -2.26
C VAL A 37 4.38 7.74 -1.49
N LEU A 38 4.35 6.50 -1.99
CA LEU A 38 3.77 5.36 -1.29
C LEU A 38 4.51 5.03 0.00
N PHE A 39 5.84 5.06 -0.03
CA PHE A 39 6.64 4.85 1.17
C PHE A 39 6.28 5.87 2.25
N VAL A 40 6.27 7.16 1.90
CA VAL A 40 5.88 8.25 2.81
C VAL A 40 4.43 8.11 3.25
N ALA A 41 3.51 7.71 2.39
CA ALA A 41 2.11 7.50 2.74
C ALA A 41 1.90 6.32 3.70
N LEU A 42 2.66 5.24 3.56
CA LEU A 42 2.57 4.08 4.46
C LEU A 42 3.24 4.34 5.80
N VAL A 43 4.44 4.93 5.81
CA VAL A 43 5.16 5.29 7.05
C VAL A 43 4.46 6.44 7.75
N GLY A 44 4.27 7.56 7.06
CA GLY A 44 3.62 8.76 7.59
C GLY A 44 2.16 8.53 7.93
N GLY A 45 1.43 7.76 7.12
CA GLY A 45 0.07 7.36 7.44
C GLY A 45 0.00 6.42 8.65
N GLY A 46 0.95 5.48 8.77
CA GLY A 46 1.10 4.63 9.95
C GLY A 46 1.37 5.43 11.23
N LEU A 47 2.21 6.47 11.15
CA LEU A 47 2.46 7.41 12.24
C LEU A 47 1.21 8.23 12.55
N GLY A 48 0.47 8.67 11.53
CA GLY A 48 -0.79 9.38 11.72
C GLY A 48 -1.86 8.52 12.38
N ILE A 49 -1.96 7.24 12.02
CA ILE A 49 -2.84 6.26 12.68
C ILE A 49 -2.45 6.08 14.15
N ALA A 50 -1.15 5.99 14.44
CA ALA A 50 -0.65 5.87 15.81
C ALA A 50 -0.92 7.13 16.67
N ASN A 51 -1.02 8.30 16.03
CA ASN A 51 -1.39 9.56 16.68
C ASN A 51 -2.90 9.89 16.53
N GLU A 52 -3.72 8.89 16.20
CA GLU A 52 -5.19 9.02 16.12
C GLU A 52 -5.67 10.10 15.15
N LYS A 53 -4.94 10.32 14.04
CA LYS A 53 -5.28 11.32 13.03
C LYS A 53 -6.03 10.71 11.85
N LYS A 54 -7.17 11.32 11.49
CA LYS A 54 -7.98 10.92 10.33
C LYS A 54 -7.21 10.93 9.01
N TRP A 55 -6.30 11.88 8.81
CA TRP A 55 -5.49 11.97 7.59
C TRP A 55 -4.56 10.76 7.44
N GLY A 56 -3.98 10.28 8.55
CA GLY A 56 -3.09 9.12 8.53
C GLY A 56 -3.82 7.87 8.05
N PHE A 57 -5.02 7.64 8.58
CA PHE A 57 -5.89 6.56 8.12
C PHE A 57 -6.19 6.65 6.63
N ARG A 58 -6.56 7.84 6.13
CA ARG A 58 -6.86 8.04 4.70
C ARG A 58 -5.66 7.76 3.80
N LEU A 59 -4.48 8.27 4.16
CA LEU A 59 -3.26 8.05 3.39
C LEU A 59 -2.85 6.58 3.35
N THR A 60 -2.84 5.89 4.51
CA THR A 60 -2.50 4.47 4.54
C THR A 60 -3.51 3.63 3.79
N THR A 61 -4.81 3.96 3.87
CA THR A 61 -5.86 3.25 3.12
C THR A 61 -5.67 3.42 1.62
N ALA A 62 -5.43 4.66 1.15
CA ALA A 62 -5.19 4.91 -0.27
C ALA A 62 -3.94 4.17 -0.78
N ALA A 63 -2.85 4.19 -0.02
CA ALA A 63 -1.61 3.48 -0.38
C ALA A 63 -1.79 1.95 -0.38
N ALA A 64 -2.55 1.40 0.59
CA ALA A 64 -2.85 -0.02 0.65
C ALA A 64 -3.69 -0.47 -0.55
N VAL A 65 -4.74 0.28 -0.89
CA VAL A 65 -5.59 -0.01 -2.06
C VAL A 65 -4.77 0.06 -3.36
N TYR A 66 -3.94 1.11 -3.53
CA TYR A 66 -3.04 1.19 -4.66
C TYR A 66 -2.12 -0.04 -4.76
N SER A 67 -1.62 -0.52 -3.62
CA SER A 67 -0.71 -1.65 -3.58
C SER A 67 -1.36 -2.93 -4.13
N VAL A 68 -2.62 -3.20 -3.75
CA VAL A 68 -3.41 -4.31 -4.33
C VAL A 68 -3.54 -4.16 -5.84
N VAL A 69 -3.95 -2.97 -6.31
CA VAL A 69 -4.18 -2.71 -7.75
C VAL A 69 -2.88 -2.90 -8.55
N ALA A 70 -1.77 -2.37 -8.05
CA ALA A 70 -0.46 -2.48 -8.69
C ALA A 70 0.03 -3.93 -8.75
N THR A 71 -0.21 -4.72 -7.70
CA THR A 71 0.13 -6.15 -7.71
C THR A 71 -0.73 -6.90 -8.72
N LEU A 72 -2.06 -6.70 -8.73
CA LEU A 72 -2.95 -7.33 -9.72
C LEU A 72 -2.57 -6.96 -11.16
N TRP A 73 -2.16 -5.71 -11.40
CA TRP A 73 -1.72 -5.26 -12.72
C TRP A 73 -0.54 -6.07 -13.27
N ILE A 74 0.45 -6.37 -12.42
CA ILE A 74 1.56 -7.23 -12.79
C ILE A 74 1.07 -8.65 -13.12
N GLY A 75 0.21 -9.21 -12.27
CA GLY A 75 -0.35 -10.55 -12.46
C GLY A 75 -1.13 -10.70 -13.77
N ILE A 76 -1.74 -9.62 -14.26
CA ILE A 76 -2.51 -9.62 -15.51
C ILE A 76 -1.61 -9.44 -16.74
N ARG A 77 -0.48 -8.71 -16.64
CA ARG A 77 0.30 -8.26 -17.82
C ARG A 77 1.68 -8.87 -18.01
N TYR A 78 2.31 -9.38 -16.95
CA TYR A 78 3.77 -9.66 -16.97
C TYR A 78 4.15 -11.08 -16.54
N ASP A 79 3.21 -12.02 -16.48
CA ASP A 79 3.40 -13.43 -16.09
C ASP A 79 4.42 -13.64 -14.95
N PRO A 80 4.13 -13.11 -13.75
CA PRO A 80 5.04 -13.19 -12.62
C PRO A 80 5.13 -14.61 -12.05
N GLU A 81 6.23 -14.90 -11.34
CA GLU A 81 6.33 -16.12 -10.54
C GLU A 81 5.15 -16.24 -9.56
N LEU A 82 4.40 -17.34 -9.66
CA LEU A 82 3.12 -17.50 -8.98
C LEU A 82 3.22 -17.38 -7.45
N LEU A 83 4.20 -18.03 -6.83
CA LEU A 83 4.34 -18.04 -5.37
C LEU A 83 4.66 -16.63 -4.84
N GLY A 84 5.62 -15.95 -5.46
CA GLY A 84 5.98 -14.58 -5.10
C GLY A 84 4.82 -13.60 -5.30
N PHE A 85 4.08 -13.74 -6.39
CA PHE A 85 2.87 -12.97 -6.67
C PHE A 85 1.79 -13.17 -5.60
N LEU A 86 1.43 -14.42 -5.29
CA LEU A 86 0.38 -14.74 -4.32
C LEU A 86 0.74 -14.28 -2.91
N LEU A 87 1.97 -14.52 -2.47
CA LEU A 87 2.44 -14.04 -1.16
C LEU A 87 2.34 -12.52 -1.05
N ARG A 88 2.75 -11.81 -2.10
CA ARG A 88 2.68 -10.34 -2.15
C ARG A 88 1.24 -9.84 -2.13
N LEU A 89 0.37 -10.44 -2.93
CA LEU A 89 -1.05 -10.12 -3.00
C LEU A 89 -1.73 -10.35 -1.64
N MET A 90 -1.40 -11.44 -0.95
CA MET A 90 -1.92 -11.74 0.39
C MET A 90 -1.63 -10.61 1.37
N PHE A 91 -0.38 -10.11 1.43
CA PHE A 91 -0.03 -9.02 2.34
C PHE A 91 -0.74 -7.70 2.01
N ASP A 92 -0.95 -7.40 0.72
CA ASP A 92 -1.68 -6.21 0.30
C ASP A 92 -3.17 -6.31 0.67
N LEU A 93 -3.79 -7.46 0.42
CA LEU A 93 -5.17 -7.72 0.80
C LEU A 93 -5.37 -7.66 2.30
N VAL A 94 -4.49 -8.30 3.08
CA VAL A 94 -4.59 -8.27 4.56
C VAL A 94 -4.51 -6.83 5.07
N LEU A 95 -3.63 -5.98 4.53
CA LEU A 95 -3.55 -4.58 4.96
C LEU A 95 -4.85 -3.82 4.65
N VAL A 96 -5.41 -3.99 3.46
CA VAL A 96 -6.68 -3.35 3.10
C VAL A 96 -7.81 -3.86 3.98
N VAL A 97 -7.92 -5.17 4.18
CA VAL A 97 -8.96 -5.78 5.02
C VAL A 97 -8.87 -5.27 6.44
N LEU A 98 -7.68 -5.23 7.05
CA LEU A 98 -7.50 -4.75 8.42
C LEU A 98 -7.90 -3.27 8.58
N LEU A 99 -7.59 -2.43 7.59
CA LEU A 99 -7.96 -1.01 7.62
C LEU A 99 -9.47 -0.81 7.42
N LEU A 100 -10.10 -1.61 6.55
CA LEU A 100 -11.53 -1.51 6.26
C LEU A 100 -12.42 -2.31 7.20
N HIS A 101 -11.83 -3.13 8.07
CA HIS A 101 -12.51 -3.98 9.03
C HIS A 101 -13.44 -3.14 9.94
N PRO A 102 -14.65 -3.62 10.29
CA PRO A 102 -15.59 -2.90 11.15
C PRO A 102 -14.94 -2.43 12.46
N GLN A 103 -14.10 -3.27 13.07
CA GLN A 103 -13.36 -2.94 14.29
C GLN A 103 -12.43 -1.73 14.10
N SER A 104 -11.76 -1.60 12.95
CA SER A 104 -10.93 -0.43 12.64
C SER A 104 -11.78 0.82 12.42
N LYS A 105 -12.95 0.69 11.78
CA LYS A 105 -13.88 1.80 11.58
C LYS A 105 -14.44 2.32 12.90
N GLU A 106 -14.76 1.43 13.82
CA GLU A 106 -15.31 1.76 15.13
C GLU A 106 -14.27 2.44 16.01
N TYR A 107 -13.05 1.89 16.07
CA TYR A 107 -11.91 2.54 16.72
C TYR A 107 -11.66 3.94 16.15
N ARG A 108 -11.62 4.08 14.82
CA ARG A 108 -11.48 5.37 14.15
C ARG A 108 -12.61 6.34 14.50
N ARG A 109 -13.85 5.87 14.63
CA ARG A 109 -15.00 6.76 14.96
C ARG A 109 -14.86 7.38 16.34
N ILE A 110 -14.31 6.64 17.29
CA ILE A 110 -14.24 7.04 18.69
C ILE A 110 -12.99 7.89 18.96
N TRP A 111 -11.85 7.43 18.45
CA TRP A 111 -10.55 7.98 18.86
C TRP A 111 -10.01 9.02 17.87
N PHE A 112 -10.41 8.95 16.60
CA PHE A 112 -9.75 9.80 15.61
C PHE A 112 -10.39 11.18 15.57
N SER A 113 -9.58 12.18 15.85
CA SER A 113 -9.95 13.60 15.77
C SER A 113 -9.81 14.13 14.35
#